data_AF-A0AAE4E778-F1
#
_entry.id   AF-A0AAE4E778-F1
#
_cell.length_a   1.000
_cell.length_b   1.000
_cell.length_c   1.000
_cell.angle_alpha   90.00
_cell.angle_beta   90.00
_cell.angle_gamma   90.00
#
_symmetry.space_group_name_H-M   'P 1'
#
loop_
_entity.id
_entity.type
_entity.pdbx_description
1 polymer ?
#
loop_
_entity_poly.entity_id
_entity_poly.type
_entity_poly.pdbx_seq_one_letter_code
_entity_poly.pdbx_strand_id
1 'polypeptide(L)'
;MRKVSINGAVFIFMARGEKLKDSDWLPSNGLPDSKYVLWPRGEGWDVRYLVFGAEGVEWLPITKTLFADEAEAWQAAYEHWMNRSKKNAPPKKHDDYQSEFPFCHLEANNFF
;
A
#
# COMPACT_ATOMS: atom_id res chain seq x y z
N MET A 1 7.01 -19.65 1.46
CA MET A 1 6.28 -18.38 1.52
C MET A 1 7.21 -17.25 1.95
N ARG A 2 7.25 -16.14 1.21
CA ARG A 2 8.02 -14.92 1.55
C ARG A 2 7.05 -13.77 1.79
N LYS A 3 7.35 -12.89 2.76
CA LYS A 3 6.52 -11.71 3.04
C LYS A 3 7.37 -10.45 3.00
N VAL A 4 6.82 -9.41 2.41
CA VAL A 4 7.43 -8.08 2.31
C VAL A 4 6.43 -7.07 2.84
N SER A 5 6.83 -6.26 3.82
CA SER A 5 6.02 -5.16 4.34
C SER A 5 6.59 -3.82 3.92
N ILE A 6 5.74 -2.96 3.35
CA ILE A 6 6.10 -1.62 2.88
C ILE A 6 4.99 -0.66 3.27
N ASN A 7 5.30 0.36 4.08
CA ASN A 7 4.39 1.47 4.44
C ASN A 7 2.98 1.00 4.87
N GLY A 8 2.87 -0.05 5.68
CA GLY A 8 1.58 -0.59 6.15
C GLY A 8 0.84 -1.47 5.14
N ALA A 9 1.45 -1.81 4.01
CA ALA A 9 1.02 -2.88 3.13
C ALA A 9 1.88 -4.13 3.32
N VAL A 10 1.26 -5.31 3.25
CA VAL A 10 1.93 -6.61 3.34
C VAL A 10 1.70 -7.37 2.05
N PHE A 11 2.79 -7.77 1.41
CA PHE A 11 2.78 -8.57 0.20
C PHE A 11 3.31 -9.96 0.51
N ILE A 12 2.50 -10.97 0.20
CA ILE A 12 2.75 -12.37 0.51
C ILE A 12 3.03 -13.10 -0.80
N PHE A 13 4.26 -13.54 -0.99
CA PHE A 13 4.69 -14.35 -2.11
C PHE A 13 4.56 -15.82 -1.74
N MET A 14 3.65 -16.50 -2.41
CA MET A 14 3.41 -17.92 -2.24
C MET A 14 4.41 -18.73 -3.07
N ALA A 15 4.85 -19.88 -2.58
CA ALA A 15 5.52 -20.86 -3.42
C ALA A 15 4.50 -21.82 -4.06
N ARG A 16 4.91 -22.50 -5.13
CA ARG A 16 4.07 -23.47 -5.84
C ARG A 16 3.60 -24.57 -4.88
N GLY A 17 2.29 -24.72 -4.75
CA GLY A 17 1.67 -25.72 -3.86
C GLY A 17 1.50 -25.28 -2.40
N GLU A 18 1.96 -24.08 -2.01
CA GLU A 18 1.66 -23.54 -0.69
C GLU A 18 0.22 -23.03 -0.59
N LYS A 19 -0.34 -23.07 0.62
CA LYS A 19 -1.65 -22.50 0.96
C LYS A 19 -1.48 -21.33 1.93
N LEU A 20 -2.32 -20.30 1.77
CA LEU A 20 -2.44 -19.23 2.75
C LEU A 20 -2.80 -19.82 4.11
N LYS A 21 -2.20 -19.28 5.17
CA LYS A 21 -2.56 -19.66 6.54
C LYS A 21 -3.72 -18.80 7.01
N ASP A 22 -4.56 -19.31 7.90
CA ASP A 22 -5.67 -18.51 8.46
C ASP A 22 -5.18 -17.25 9.18
N SER A 23 -3.97 -17.29 9.76
CA SER A 23 -3.34 -16.12 10.37
C SER A 23 -2.99 -15.00 9.37
N ASP A 24 -2.90 -15.30 8.08
CA ASP A 24 -2.66 -14.29 7.04
C ASP A 24 -3.90 -13.44 6.76
N TRP A 25 -5.10 -13.94 7.11
CA TRP A 25 -6.37 -13.23 6.97
C TRP A 25 -6.58 -12.21 8.09
N LEU A 26 -5.98 -12.41 9.26
CA LEU A 26 -6.17 -11.54 10.42
C LEU A 26 -5.35 -10.25 10.29
N PRO A 27 -5.93 -9.06 10.52
CA PRO A 27 -5.17 -7.81 10.55
C PRO A 27 -4.05 -7.91 11.59
N SER A 28 -2.82 -7.53 11.23
CA SER A 28 -1.68 -7.79 12.10
C SER A 28 -1.62 -6.83 13.29
N ASN A 29 -2.13 -5.60 13.16
CA ASN A 29 -2.03 -4.57 14.21
C ASN A 29 -3.29 -3.70 14.42
N GLY A 30 -4.49 -4.19 14.12
CA GLY A 30 -5.74 -3.42 14.37
C GLY A 30 -5.95 -2.19 13.47
N LEU A 31 -5.00 -1.87 12.60
CA LEU A 31 -5.15 -0.94 11.48
C LEU A 31 -5.53 -1.73 10.21
N PRO A 32 -6.17 -1.09 9.21
CA PRO A 32 -6.43 -1.73 7.93
C PRO A 32 -5.10 -1.97 7.18
N ASP A 33 -4.44 -3.08 7.48
CA ASP A 33 -3.28 -3.54 6.74
C ASP A 33 -3.71 -3.88 5.32
N SER A 34 -3.18 -3.14 4.34
CA SER A 34 -3.43 -3.44 2.93
C SER A 34 -2.65 -4.70 2.55
N LYS A 35 -3.32 -5.84 2.51
CA LYS A 35 -2.67 -7.12 2.21
C LYS A 35 -2.85 -7.54 0.76
N TYR A 36 -1.78 -8.12 0.22
CA TYR A 36 -1.70 -8.64 -1.14
C TYR A 36 -1.09 -10.03 -1.11
N VAL A 37 -1.62 -10.94 -1.92
CA VAL A 37 -1.05 -12.26 -2.15
C VAL A 37 -0.71 -12.42 -3.62
N LEU A 38 0.50 -12.88 -3.88
CA LEU A 38 1.00 -13.26 -5.19
C LEU A 38 1.10 -14.78 -5.21
N TRP A 39 0.30 -15.41 -6.07
CA TRP A 39 0.14 -16.86 -6.11
C TRP A 39 0.61 -17.43 -7.45
N PRO A 40 1.70 -18.22 -7.48
CA PRO A 40 2.08 -18.93 -8.68
C PRO A 40 1.08 -20.06 -8.95
N ARG A 41 0.27 -19.88 -10.00
CA ARG A 41 -0.48 -20.93 -10.69
C ARG A 41 0.44 -21.52 -11.75
N GLY A 42 0.21 -22.78 -12.14
CA GLY A 42 1.16 -23.50 -13.01
C GLY A 42 1.56 -22.76 -14.31
N GLU A 43 0.67 -21.91 -14.82
CA GLU A 43 0.84 -21.15 -16.07
C GLU A 43 1.10 -19.65 -15.87
N GLY A 44 1.20 -19.16 -14.63
CA GLY A 44 1.40 -17.74 -14.35
C GLY A 44 1.09 -17.34 -12.91
N TRP A 45 1.04 -16.04 -12.64
CA TRP A 45 0.86 -15.51 -11.30
C TRP A 45 -0.52 -14.86 -11.14
N ASP A 46 -1.28 -15.33 -10.15
CA ASP A 46 -2.55 -14.74 -9.73
C ASP A 46 -2.28 -13.75 -8.58
N VAL A 47 -2.77 -12.53 -8.69
CA VAL A 47 -2.57 -11.50 -7.67
C VAL A 47 -3.91 -11.10 -7.10
N ARG A 48 -4.04 -11.25 -5.78
CA ARG A 48 -5.25 -10.87 -5.05
C ARG A 48 -4.93 -9.92 -3.92
N TYR A 49 -5.92 -9.12 -3.56
CA TYR A 49 -5.83 -8.17 -2.47
C TYR A 49 -6.96 -8.40 -1.47
N LEU A 50 -6.68 -8.07 -0.22
CA LEU A 50 -7.63 -8.25 0.87
C LEU A 50 -8.62 -7.08 0.91
N VAL A 51 -9.89 -7.42 1.03
CA VAL A 51 -10.98 -6.46 1.26
C VAL A 51 -11.75 -6.88 2.49
N PHE A 52 -11.98 -5.90 3.37
CA PHE A 52 -12.93 -6.02 4.47
C PHE A 52 -14.28 -5.52 3.94
N GLY A 53 -15.18 -6.45 3.64
CA GLY A 53 -16.57 -6.18 3.29
C GLY A 53 -17.49 -6.22 4.51
N ALA A 54 -18.78 -5.98 4.28
CA ALA A 54 -19.79 -6.02 5.34
C ALA A 54 -20.01 -7.43 5.91
N GLU A 55 -19.80 -8.47 5.10
CA GLU A 55 -20.01 -9.88 5.49
C GLU A 55 -18.72 -10.59 5.93
N GLY A 56 -17.57 -9.93 5.83
CA GLY A 56 -16.29 -10.51 6.25
C GLY A 56 -15.11 -10.08 5.39
N VAL A 57 -14.08 -10.91 5.43
CA VAL A 57 -12.81 -10.69 4.74
C VAL A 57 -12.78 -11.51 3.47
N GLU A 58 -12.46 -10.89 2.34
CA GLU A 58 -12.41 -11.56 1.03
C GLU A 58 -11.13 -11.21 0.27
N TRP A 59 -10.59 -12.20 -0.46
CA TRP A 59 -9.47 -12.00 -1.40
C TRP A 59 -10.00 -11.80 -2.81
N LEU A 60 -9.96 -10.56 -3.28
CA LEU A 60 -10.39 -10.22 -4.62
C LEU A 60 -9.21 -10.18 -5.60
N PRO A 61 -9.36 -10.71 -6.82
CA PRO A 61 -8.32 -10.60 -7.84
C PRO A 61 -8.15 -9.15 -8.28
N ILE A 62 -6.90 -8.72 -8.48
CA ILE A 62 -6.61 -7.40 -9.06
C ILE A 62 -6.97 -7.38 -10.55
N THR A 63 -6.77 -8.52 -11.23
CA THR A 63 -7.08 -8.70 -12.66
C THR A 63 -7.64 -10.10 -12.89
N LYS A 64 -8.39 -10.28 -13.99
CA LYS A 64 -8.91 -11.58 -14.42
C LYS A 64 -7.84 -12.45 -15.10
N THR A 65 -6.75 -11.83 -15.53
CA THR A 65 -5.66 -12.50 -16.26
C THR A 65 -4.52 -12.87 -15.32
N LEU A 66 -3.88 -14.01 -15.55
CA LEU A 66 -2.64 -14.34 -14.87
C LEU A 66 -1.49 -13.51 -15.45
N PHE A 67 -0.56 -13.09 -14.60
CA PHE A 67 0.68 -12.46 -15.03
C PHE A 67 1.68 -13.53 -15.47
N ALA A 68 2.56 -13.21 -16.42
CA ALA A 68 3.55 -14.17 -16.89
C ALA A 68 4.61 -14.45 -15.82
N ASP A 69 5.05 -13.39 -15.13
CA ASP A 69 6.19 -13.43 -14.22
C ASP A 69 5.88 -12.87 -12.82
N GLU A 70 6.71 -13.26 -11.85
CA GLU A 70 6.65 -12.77 -10.47
C GLU A 70 6.84 -11.25 -10.41
N ALA A 71 7.72 -10.71 -11.26
CA ALA A 71 8.02 -9.28 -11.31
C ALA A 71 6.82 -8.46 -11.79
N GLU A 72 6.12 -8.92 -12.83
CA GLU A 72 4.89 -8.27 -13.32
C GLU A 72 3.79 -8.30 -12.28
N ALA A 73 3.60 -9.47 -11.64
CA ALA A 73 2.64 -9.65 -10.56
C ALA A 73 2.92 -8.71 -9.37
N TRP A 74 4.18 -8.56 -8.99
CA TRP A 74 4.63 -7.61 -7.96
C TRP A 74 4.36 -6.17 -8.35
N GLN A 75 4.73 -5.77 -9.57
CA GLN A 75 4.53 -4.41 -10.05
C GLN A 75 3.04 -4.05 -10.08
N ALA A 76 2.18 -4.95 -10.55
CA ALA A 76 0.74 -4.75 -10.56
C ALA A 76 0.15 -4.65 -9.14
N ALA A 77 0.60 -5.49 -8.20
CA ALA A 77 0.20 -5.41 -6.79
C ALA A 77 0.58 -4.05 -6.17
N TYR A 78 1.81 -3.62 -6.40
CA TYR A 78 2.36 -2.38 -5.88
C TYR A 78 1.65 -1.15 -6.46
N GLU A 79 1.41 -1.14 -7.78
CA GLU A 79 0.69 -0.07 -8.46
C GLU A 79 -0.76 0.04 -7.96
N HIS A 80 -1.44 -1.10 -7.80
CA HIS A 80 -2.80 -1.13 -7.25
C HIS A 80 -2.84 -0.55 -5.82
N TRP A 81 -1.89 -0.92 -4.98
CA TRP A 81 -1.76 -0.36 -3.64
C TRP A 81 -1.48 1.14 -3.66
N MET A 82 -0.55 1.61 -4.48
CA MET A 82 -0.20 3.03 -4.59
C MET A 82 -1.40 3.87 -5.05
N ASN A 83 -2.17 3.36 -6.01
CA ASN A 83 -3.37 4.04 -6.49
C ASN A 83 -4.46 4.07 -5.41
N ARG A 84 -4.60 3.01 -4.61
CA ARG A 84 -5.54 2.94 -3.49
C ARG A 84 -5.13 3.86 -2.32
N SER A 85 -3.85 3.93 -2.00
CA SER A 85 -3.34 4.79 -0.93
C SER A 85 -3.48 6.27 -1.27
N LYS A 86 -3.28 6.65 -2.54
CA LYS A 86 -3.53 8.02 -3.03
C LYS A 86 -5.00 8.44 -2.91
N LYS A 87 -5.95 7.54 -3.17
CA LYS A 87 -7.40 7.82 -3.03
C LYS A 87 -7.84 8.03 -1.59
N ASN A 88 -7.15 7.39 -0.65
CA ASN A 88 -7.41 7.51 0.78
C ASN A 88 -6.59 8.62 1.45
N ALA A 89 -5.72 9.31 0.71
CA ALA A 89 -5.06 10.49 1.22
C ALA A 89 -6.14 11.55 1.49
N PRO A 90 -6.13 12.22 2.66
CA PRO A 90 -6.98 13.38 2.83
C PRO A 90 -6.70 14.34 1.67
N PRO A 91 -7.73 15.01 1.10
CA PRO A 91 -7.48 16.04 0.11
C PRO A 91 -6.42 16.95 0.69
N LYS A 92 -5.35 17.22 -0.08
CA LYS A 92 -4.43 18.29 0.27
C LYS A 92 -5.31 19.52 0.43
N LYS A 93 -5.62 19.90 1.66
CA LYS A 93 -6.02 21.27 1.93
C LYS A 93 -4.88 22.07 1.35
N HIS A 94 -5.19 22.86 0.33
CA HIS A 94 -4.27 23.86 -0.14
C HIS A 94 -4.03 24.72 1.09
N ASP A 95 -2.91 24.48 1.78
CA ASP A 95 -2.52 25.35 2.87
C ASP A 95 -2.21 26.68 2.18
N ASP A 96 -3.19 27.56 2.16
CA ASP A 96 -2.95 29.00 2.21
C ASP A 96 -2.23 29.25 3.55
N TYR A 97 -0.96 28.85 3.63
CA TYR A 97 0.01 29.60 4.41
C TYR A 97 0.18 30.91 3.67
N GLN A 98 -0.77 31.81 3.92
CA GLN A 98 -0.53 33.24 3.81
C GLN A 98 0.79 33.48 4.53
N SER A 99 1.78 33.87 3.74
CA SER A 99 3.17 34.02 4.13
C SER A 99 3.28 35.29 4.96
N GLU A 100 2.74 35.26 6.17
CA GLU A 100 3.06 36.23 7.19
C GLU A 100 4.37 35.78 7.82
N PHE A 101 5.46 36.01 7.07
CA PHE A 101 6.74 36.27 7.70
C PHE A 101 6.53 37.53 8.56
N PRO A 102 6.54 37.45 9.91
CA PRO A 102 6.76 38.67 10.67
C PRO A 102 8.18 39.11 10.29
N PHE A 103 8.27 40.25 9.64
CA PHE A 103 9.52 40.89 9.26
C PHE A 103 10.58 40.72 10.34
N CYS A 104 11.67 40.04 10.02
CA CYS A 104 12.94 40.28 10.68
C CYS A 104 13.34 41.73 10.38
N HIS A 105 12.92 42.69 11.21
CA HIS A 105 13.60 43.98 11.27
C HIS A 105 14.86 43.76 12.11
N LEU A 106 15.92 43.34 11.41
CA LEU A 106 17.27 43.29 11.92
C LEU A 106 17.74 44.75 12.03
N GLU A 107 17.59 45.37 13.21
CA GLU A 107 18.31 46.62 13.49
C GLU A 107 19.79 46.28 13.63
N ALA A 108 20.54 46.56 12.57
CA ALA A 108 21.98 46.75 12.63
C ALA A 108 22.28 48.23 12.46
N ASN A 109 23.26 48.72 13.23
CA ASN A 109 23.95 50.02 13.20
C ASN A 109 23.46 50.99 14.32
N ASN A 110 24.26 51.48 15.26
CA ASN A 110 25.72 51.62 15.32
C ASN A 110 26.21 51.70 16.77
N PHE A 111 27.35 51.08 17.03
CA PHE A 111 28.32 51.57 18.01
C PHE A 111 28.73 53.01 17.64
N PHE A 112 28.58 53.95 18.57
CA PHE A 112 29.55 55.01 18.89
C PHE A 112 29.19 55.64 20.23
#